data_AF-A0A2V8QY10-F1
#
_entry.id   AF-A0A2V8QY10-F1
#
_cell.length_a   1.000
_cell.length_b   1.000
_cell.length_c   1.000
_cell.angle_alpha   90.00
_cell.angle_beta   90.00
_cell.angle_gamma   90.00
#
_symmetry.space_group_name_H-M   'P 1'
#
loop_
_entity.id
_entity.type
_entity.pdbx_description
1 polymer ?
#
loop_
_entity_poly.entity_id
_entity_poly.type
_entity_poly.pdbx_seq_one_letter_code
_entity_poly.pdbx_strand_id
1 'polypeptide(L)' 'ERWIMRRRTTAEMDELVRLAGFEKLEMEIDQWGMFTVSIARKVDRALRARC' A
#
# COMPACT_ATOMS: atom_id res chain seq x y z
N GLU A 1 -10.40 9.98 -19.00
CA GLU A 1 -9.41 8.95 -19.39
C GLU A 1 -9.96 7.55 -19.17
N ARG A 2 -9.38 6.52 -19.79
CA ARG A 2 -9.79 5.12 -19.60
C ARG A 2 -9.00 4.51 -18.44
N TRP A 3 -9.69 3.80 -17.56
CA TRP A 3 -9.05 3.03 -16.50
C TRP A 3 -8.27 1.86 -17.10
N ILE A 4 -7.01 1.69 -16.68
CA ILE A 4 -6.16 0.60 -17.14
C ILE A 4 -5.72 -0.24 -15.95
N MET A 5 -6.08 -1.53 -16.00
CA MET A 5 -5.57 -2.52 -15.06
C MET A 5 -4.10 -2.81 -15.37
N ARG A 6 -3.26 -2.84 -14.33
CA ARG A 6 -1.82 -3.13 -14.44
C ARG A 6 -1.50 -4.35 -13.58
N ARG A 7 -0.77 -5.29 -14.15
CA ARG A 7 -0.14 -6.37 -13.39
C ARG A 7 1.04 -5.80 -12.62
N ARG A 8 1.04 -5.96 -11.30
CA ARG A 8 2.13 -5.56 -10.39
C ARG A 8 2.34 -6.65 -9.36
N THR A 9 3.55 -6.71 -8.82
CA THR A 9 3.88 -7.52 -7.65
C THR A 9 3.44 -6.81 -6.37
N THR A 10 3.28 -7.57 -5.28
CA THR A 10 2.95 -7.01 -3.97
C THR A 10 4.02 -6.02 -3.51
N ALA A 11 5.30 -6.31 -3.74
CA ALA A 11 6.41 -5.42 -3.37
C ALA A 11 6.36 -4.07 -4.11
N GLU A 12 6.04 -4.06 -5.41
CA GLU A 12 5.86 -2.81 -6.16
C GLU A 12 4.69 -1.99 -5.62
N MET A 13 3.58 -2.65 -5.26
CA MET A 13 2.43 -1.97 -4.67
C MET A 13 2.78 -1.36 -3.32
N ASP A 14 3.49 -2.11 -2.47
CA ASP A 14 3.95 -1.65 -1.16
C ASP A 14 4.83 -0.41 -1.27
N GLU A 15 5.76 -0.40 -2.25
CA GLU A 15 6.61 0.76 -2.51
C GLU A 15 5.82 1.98 -3.01
N LEU A 16 4.86 1.79 -3.92
CA LEU A 16 4.00 2.88 -4.41
C LEU A 16 3.18 3.52 -3.28
N VAL A 17 2.63 2.67 -2.40
CA VAL A 17 1.85 3.11 -1.23
C VAL A 17 2.74 3.82 -0.21
N ARG A 18 3.96 3.31 0.01
CA ARG A 18 4.96 3.96 0.87
C ARG A 18 5.35 5.35 0.37
N LEU A 19 5.62 5.48 -0.93
CA LEU A 19 5.93 6.76 -1.58
C LEU A 19 4.74 7.74 -1.54
N ALA A 20 3.51 7.24 -1.53
CA ALA A 20 2.31 8.03 -1.32
C ALA A 20 2.11 8.49 0.15
N GLY A 21 3.03 8.13 1.06
CA GLY A 21 3.01 8.58 2.46
C GLY A 21 2.20 7.68 3.39
N PHE A 22 2.09 6.40 3.07
CA PHE A 22 1.43 5.41 3.93
C PHE A 22 2.45 4.44 4.53
N GLU A 23 2.12 3.92 5.71
CA GLU A 23 2.85 2.85 6.39
C GLU A 23 1.92 1.63 6.43
N LYS A 24 2.36 0.53 5.81
CA LYS A 24 1.62 -0.74 5.80
C LYS A 24 1.61 -1.33 7.21
N LEU A 25 0.44 -1.77 7.68
CA LEU A 25 0.24 -2.35 9.01
C LEU A 25 0.11 -3.87 8.94
N GLU A 26 -0.81 -4.34 8.11
CA GLU A 26 -1.14 -5.76 7.98
C GLU A 26 -1.59 -6.10 6.56
N MET A 27 -1.59 -7.39 6.25
CA MET A 27 -2.00 -7.91 4.95
C MET A 27 -2.65 -9.28 5.14
N GLU A 28 -3.77 -9.47 4.47
CA GLU A 28 -4.49 -10.72 4.41
C GLU A 28 -4.45 -11.25 2.97
N ILE A 29 -4.39 -12.57 2.86
CA ILE A 29 -4.40 -13.29 1.59
C ILE A 29 -5.53 -14.32 1.66
N ASP A 30 -6.26 -14.47 0.56
CA ASP A 30 -7.26 -15.52 0.48
C ASP A 30 -6.62 -16.93 0.50
N GLN A 31 -7.41 -17.95 0.79
CA GLN A 31 -6.93 -19.34 0.91
C GLN A 31 -6.31 -19.91 -0.37
N TRP A 32 -6.56 -19.29 -1.53
CA TRP A 32 -6.04 -19.70 -2.83
C TRP A 32 -4.85 -18.85 -3.31
N GLY A 33 -4.47 -17.80 -2.59
CA GLY A 33 -3.36 -16.92 -2.96
C GLY A 33 -3.63 -16.03 -4.18
N MET A 34 -4.89 -15.85 -4.56
CA MET A 34 -5.31 -15.05 -5.72
C MET A 34 -5.50 -13.58 -5.39
N PHE A 35 -5.94 -13.28 -4.17
CA PHE A 35 -6.30 -11.93 -3.75
C PHE A 35 -5.57 -11.54 -2.48
N THR A 36 -5.06 -10.31 -2.47
CA THR A 36 -4.40 -9.71 -1.32
C THR A 36 -5.09 -8.42 -0.94
N VAL A 37 -5.30 -8.21 0.36
CA VAL A 37 -5.79 -6.95 0.93
C VAL A 37 -4.75 -6.46 1.91
N SER A 38 -4.38 -5.20 1.82
CA SER A 38 -3.42 -4.57 2.74
C SER A 38 -4.07 -3.40 3.46
N ILE A 39 -3.85 -3.32 4.77
CA ILE A 39 -4.27 -2.18 5.59
C ILE A 39 -3.04 -1.32 5.82
N ALA A 40 -3.19 -0.02 5.60
CA ALA A 40 -2.12 0.96 5.74
C ALA A 40 -2.62 2.23 6.41
N ARG A 41 -1.75 2.85 7.19
CA ARG A 41 -2.01 4.11 7.88
C ARG A 41 -1.31 5.25 7.16
N LYS A 42 -2.04 6.34 6.92
CA LYS A 42 -1.44 7.57 6.39
C LYS A 42 -0.50 8.17 7.43
N VAL A 43 0.76 8.39 7.06
CA VAL A 43 1.74 9.04 7.90
C VAL A 43 1.62 10.55 7.68
N ASP A 44 1.16 11.28 8.70
CA ASP A 44 1.24 12.74 8.67
C ASP A 44 2.71 13.15 8.82
N ARG A 45 3.30 13.58 7.70
CA ARG A 45 4.69 14.04 7.65
C ARG A 45 4.90 15.30 8.50
N ALA A 46 3.85 16.09 8.75
CA ALA A 46 3.94 17.28 9.58
C ALA A 46 4.16 16.94 11.05
N LEU A 47 3.65 15.80 11.55
CA LEU A 47 3.82 15.38 12.94
C LEU A 47 5.24 14.87 13.23
N ARG A 48 5.88 14.21 12.25
CA ARG A 48 7.23 13.63 12.40
C ARG A 48 8.37 14.64 12.27
N ALA A 49 8.16 15.79 11.63
CA ALA A 49 9.16 16.85 11.48
C ALA A 49 9.17 17.88 12.62
N ARG A 50 8.27 17.73 13.60
CA ARG A 50 8.13 18.63 14.78
C ARG A 50 8.80 18.10 16.05
N CYS A 51 9.42 16.92 16.00
CA CYS A 51 10.27 16.37 17.06
C CYS A 51 11.72 16.41 16.60
#